data_AF-A0A344TGS6-F1
#
_entry.id   AF-A0A344TGS6-F1
#
_cell.length_a   1.000
_cell.length_b   1.000
_cell.length_c   1.000
_cell.angle_alpha   90.00
_cell.angle_beta   90.00
_cell.angle_gamma   90.00
#
_symmetry.space_group_name_H-M   'P 1'
#
loop_
_entity.id
_entity.type
_entity.pdbx_description
1 polymer ?
#
loop_
_entity_poly.entity_id
_entity_poly.type
_entity_poly.pdbx_seq_one_letter_code
_entity_poly.pdbx_strand_id
1 'polypeptide(L)'
;MKFDFKSDKETIALFELVVEFLGTYFGYNEQEAIMLVNNFYQFQKQRGHHDDDYHHDAAYRVTCNLQYLFVLKEKVDFNKWAEENHFFNPPIEAINRYNEVFGKL
;
A
#
# COMPACT_ATOMS: atom_id res chain seq x y z
N MET A 1 -0.17 -13.13 -9.78
CA MET A 1 -0.68 -11.74 -9.75
C MET A 1 -0.43 -11.05 -11.10
N LYS A 2 -1.33 -10.17 -11.58
CA LYS A 2 -1.11 -9.36 -12.78
C LYS A 2 -1.71 -7.96 -12.59
N PHE A 3 -0.86 -6.93 -12.59
CA PHE A 3 -1.27 -5.53 -12.52
C PHE A 3 -1.58 -4.95 -13.91
N ASP A 4 -2.41 -3.90 -13.96
CA ASP A 4 -2.82 -3.21 -15.20
C ASP A 4 -1.84 -2.11 -15.64
N PHE A 5 -0.68 -2.04 -14.99
CA PHE A 5 0.39 -1.10 -15.30
C PHE A 5 1.71 -1.82 -15.57
N LYS A 6 2.64 -1.09 -16.21
CA LYS A 6 4.04 -1.48 -16.34
C LYS A 6 4.87 -0.56 -15.45
N SER A 7 5.73 -1.16 -14.62
CA SER A 7 6.74 -0.46 -13.82
C SER A 7 8.00 -1.33 -13.72
N ASP A 8 9.01 -0.86 -13.01
CA ASP A 8 10.20 -1.64 -12.65
C ASP A 8 9.86 -2.79 -11.68
N LYS A 9 10.84 -3.66 -11.42
CA LYS A 9 10.65 -4.85 -10.58
C LYS A 9 10.40 -4.54 -9.10
N GLU A 10 11.00 -3.48 -8.58
CA GLU A 10 10.91 -3.10 -7.17
C GLU A 10 9.52 -2.54 -6.88
N THR A 11 9.02 -1.67 -7.75
CA THR A 11 7.65 -1.15 -7.72
C THR A 11 6.62 -2.28 -7.80
N ILE A 12 6.83 -3.28 -8.67
CA ILE A 12 5.93 -4.44 -8.75
C ILE A 12 5.97 -5.25 -7.46
N ALA A 13 7.15 -5.56 -6.92
CA ALA A 13 7.30 -6.30 -5.67
C ALA A 13 6.65 -5.58 -4.47
N LEU A 14 6.72 -4.24 -4.45
CA LEU A 14 6.08 -3.43 -3.43
C LEU A 14 4.57 -3.61 -3.46
N PHE A 15 3.98 -3.52 -4.66
CA PHE A 15 2.55 -3.67 -4.83
C PHE A 15 2.06 -5.10 -4.59
N GLU A 16 2.87 -6.12 -4.84
CA GLU A 16 2.58 -7.49 -4.41
C GLU A 16 2.48 -7.59 -2.88
N LEU A 17 3.39 -6.95 -2.15
CA LEU A 17 3.30 -6.87 -0.68
C LEU A 17 2.08 -6.08 -0.20
N VAL A 18 1.73 -4.99 -0.88
CA VAL A 18 0.52 -4.23 -0.57
C VAL A 18 -0.72 -5.10 -0.71
N VAL A 19 -0.80 -5.94 -1.75
CA VAL A 19 -1.90 -6.91 -1.94
C VAL A 19 -1.93 -7.94 -0.81
N GLU A 20 -0.77 -8.49 -0.44
CA GLU A 20 -0.64 -9.43 0.69
C GLU A 20 -1.15 -8.81 1.99
N PHE A 21 -0.78 -7.56 2.27
CA PHE A 21 -1.17 -6.82 3.47
C PHE A 21 -2.65 -6.40 3.47
N LEU A 22 -3.22 -6.07 2.30
CA LEU A 22 -4.65 -5.78 2.19
C LEU A 22 -5.49 -7.00 2.58
N GLY A 23 -5.08 -8.19 2.14
CA GLY A 23 -5.72 -9.43 2.57
C GLY A 23 -5.51 -9.72 4.05
N THR A 24 -4.27 -9.62 4.52
CA THR A 24 -3.89 -10.00 5.89
C THR A 24 -4.51 -9.09 6.95
N TYR A 25 -4.47 -7.78 6.76
CA TYR A 25 -4.87 -6.81 7.78
C TYR A 25 -6.28 -6.25 7.59
N PHE A 26 -6.83 -6.31 6.38
CA PHE A 26 -8.13 -5.70 6.06
C PHE A 26 -9.12 -6.68 5.41
N GLY A 27 -8.75 -7.94 5.22
CA GLY A 27 -9.65 -9.01 4.79
C GLY A 27 -10.08 -8.95 3.33
N TYR A 28 -9.39 -8.17 2.49
CA TYR A 28 -9.65 -8.13 1.05
C TYR A 28 -9.27 -9.45 0.39
N ASN A 29 -10.05 -9.85 -0.62
CA ASN A 29 -9.58 -10.92 -1.50
C ASN A 29 -8.54 -10.40 -2.50
N GLU A 30 -7.78 -11.32 -3.13
CA GLU A 30 -6.69 -10.95 -4.05
C GLU A 30 -7.18 -10.05 -5.20
N GLN A 31 -8.34 -10.32 -5.78
CA GLN A 31 -8.86 -9.53 -6.92
C GLN A 31 -9.24 -8.11 -6.50
N GLU A 32 -9.89 -7.95 -5.34
CA GLU A 32 -10.23 -6.64 -4.77
C GLU A 32 -8.97 -5.83 -4.47
N ALA A 33 -7.98 -6.47 -3.85
CA ALA A 33 -6.72 -5.83 -3.50
C ALA A 33 -5.93 -5.38 -4.75
N ILE A 34 -5.86 -6.22 -5.80
CA ILE A 34 -5.25 -5.84 -7.09
C ILE A 34 -5.98 -4.64 -7.71
N MET A 35 -7.32 -4.63 -7.68
CA MET A 35 -8.12 -3.53 -8.22
C MET A 35 -7.83 -2.22 -7.47
N LEU A 36 -7.72 -2.26 -6.14
CA LEU A 36 -7.37 -1.08 -5.33
C LEU A 36 -5.99 -0.53 -5.69
N VAL A 37 -5.00 -1.42 -5.82
CA VAL A 37 -3.64 -1.05 -6.22
C VAL A 37 -3.60 -0.43 -7.61
N ASN A 38 -4.28 -1.04 -8.60
CA ASN A 38 -4.35 -0.50 -9.96
C ASN A 38 -4.97 0.91 -9.97
N ASN A 39 -6.07 1.12 -9.23
CA ASN A 39 -6.72 2.42 -9.14
C ASN A 39 -5.81 3.49 -8.51
N PHE A 40 -5.13 3.14 -7.41
CA PHE A 40 -4.21 4.04 -6.74
C PHE A 40 -3.01 4.40 -7.62
N TYR A 41 -2.40 3.43 -8.30
CA TYR A 41 -1.28 3.69 -9.20
C TYR A 41 -1.66 4.65 -10.33
N GLN A 42 -2.82 4.45 -10.95
CA GLN A 42 -3.32 5.37 -11.99
C GLN A 42 -3.56 6.79 -11.44
N PHE A 43 -4.10 6.90 -10.24
CA PHE A 43 -4.33 8.19 -9.58
C PHE A 43 -3.03 8.92 -9.24
N GLN A 44 -2.03 8.22 -8.68
CA GLN A 44 -0.74 8.82 -8.36
C GLN A 44 0.02 9.26 -9.61
N LYS A 45 0.01 8.44 -10.66
CA LYS A 45 0.61 8.79 -11.96
C LYS A 45 0.02 10.06 -12.54
N GLN A 46 -1.28 10.31 -12.38
CA GLN A 46 -1.92 11.55 -12.82
C GLN A 46 -1.46 12.78 -12.02
N ARG A 47 -1.00 12.60 -10.78
CA ARG A 47 -0.47 13.67 -9.92
C ARG A 47 0.99 14.00 -10.21
N GLY A 48 1.67 13.26 -11.09
CA GLY A 48 3.04 13.55 -11.53
C GLY A 48 4.12 13.21 -10.49
N HIS A 49 3.76 12.47 -9.43
CA HIS A 49 4.73 11.92 -8.49
C HIS A 49 5.39 10.70 -9.13
N HIS A 50 6.67 10.85 -9.48
CA HIS A 50 7.53 9.77 -9.94
C HIS A 50 7.83 8.80 -8.78
N ASP A 51 8.20 7.57 -9.12
CA ASP A 51 8.31 6.36 -8.28
C ASP A 51 9.18 6.45 -6.99
N ASP A 52 9.65 7.64 -6.62
CA ASP A 52 10.55 7.91 -5.49
C ASP A 52 9.87 7.86 -4.11
N ASP A 53 8.53 8.00 -4.03
CA ASP A 53 7.80 8.04 -2.75
C ASP A 53 7.69 6.67 -2.04
N TYR A 54 8.26 5.60 -2.61
CA TYR A 54 7.95 4.22 -2.24
C TYR A 54 8.99 3.45 -1.39
N HIS A 55 10.02 4.07 -0.82
CA HIS A 55 11.24 3.29 -0.48
C HIS A 55 11.61 2.99 0.98
N HIS A 56 10.86 3.39 2.03
CA HIS A 56 11.41 3.21 3.40
C HIS A 56 10.49 2.68 4.53
N ASP A 57 9.21 2.40 4.28
CA ASP A 57 8.34 1.51 5.11
C ASP A 57 7.00 1.29 4.37
N ALA A 58 7.08 1.36 3.03
CA ALA A 58 5.99 1.94 2.25
C ALA A 58 4.85 0.95 2.03
N ALA A 59 5.10 -0.36 1.99
CA ALA A 59 4.05 -1.33 1.68
C ALA A 59 2.90 -1.24 2.70
N TYR A 60 3.19 -1.33 4.00
CA TYR A 60 2.15 -1.24 5.04
C TYR A 60 1.47 0.12 5.04
N ARG A 61 2.24 1.21 4.91
CA ARG A 61 1.67 2.56 4.87
C ARG A 61 0.78 2.80 3.65
N VAL A 62 1.17 2.27 2.48
CA VAL A 62 0.36 2.28 1.25
C VAL A 62 -0.89 1.44 1.43
N THR A 63 -0.81 0.27 2.08
CA THR A 63 -1.98 -0.53 2.45
C THR A 63 -2.95 0.28 3.33
N CYS A 64 -2.46 0.94 4.38
CA CYS A 64 -3.29 1.80 5.22
C CYS A 64 -3.90 2.97 4.44
N ASN A 65 -3.16 3.56 3.51
CA ASN A 65 -3.65 4.65 2.66
C ASN A 65 -4.75 4.17 1.70
N LEU A 66 -4.59 2.97 1.12
CA LEU A 66 -5.62 2.33 0.28
C LEU A 66 -6.89 2.04 1.08
N GLN A 67 -6.76 1.47 2.28
CA GLN A 67 -7.87 1.26 3.21
C GLN A 67 -8.58 2.58 3.53
N TYR A 68 -7.80 3.60 3.87
CA TYR A 68 -8.29 4.94 4.20
C TYR A 68 -9.13 5.56 3.07
N LEU A 69 -8.57 5.59 1.85
CA LEU A 69 -9.21 6.16 0.67
C LEU A 69 -10.54 5.45 0.35
N PHE A 70 -10.60 4.13 0.55
CA PHE A 70 -11.81 3.34 0.31
C PHE A 70 -12.90 3.57 1.37
N VAL A 71 -12.54 3.57 2.65
CA VAL A 71 -13.49 3.70 3.77
C VAL A 71 -14.09 5.12 3.84
N LEU A 72 -13.27 6.16 3.63
CA LEU A 72 -13.65 7.51 4.04
C LEU A 72 -14.08 8.46 2.92
N LYS A 73 -13.92 8.08 1.64
CA LYS A 73 -14.42 8.84 0.47
C LYS A 73 -14.26 10.37 0.64
N GLU A 74 -13.03 10.80 0.97
CA GLU A 74 -12.51 12.17 0.97
C GLU A 74 -12.82 13.15 2.14
N LYS A 75 -13.23 12.72 3.35
CA LYS A 75 -13.65 13.70 4.40
C LYS A 75 -12.80 13.85 5.67
N VAL A 76 -11.72 13.09 5.86
CA VAL A 76 -10.89 13.16 7.09
C VAL A 76 -9.42 13.45 6.72
N ASP A 77 -8.56 13.72 7.70
CA ASP A 77 -7.11 13.73 7.51
C ASP A 77 -6.55 12.31 7.70
N PHE A 78 -5.64 11.86 6.82
CA PHE A 78 -5.09 10.51 6.87
C PHE A 78 -4.36 10.23 8.19
N ASN A 79 -3.54 11.18 8.68
CA ASN A 79 -2.78 10.97 9.91
C ASN A 79 -3.72 10.86 11.10
N LYS A 80 -4.73 11.73 11.17
CA LYS A 80 -5.74 11.66 12.25
C LYS A 80 -6.47 10.31 12.24
N TRP A 81 -6.91 9.83 11.08
CA TRP A 81 -7.56 8.52 10.98
C TRP A 81 -6.61 7.38 11.36
N ALA A 82 -5.36 7.40 10.88
CA ALA A 82 -4.38 6.37 11.17
C ALA A 82 -4.05 6.32 12.68
N GLU A 83 -4.00 7.48 13.35
CA GLU A 83 -3.80 7.57 14.79
C GLU A 83 -4.99 6.99 15.56
N GLU A 84 -6.22 7.40 15.21
CA GLU A 84 -7.46 6.91 15.85
C GLU A 84 -7.66 5.39 15.68
N ASN A 85 -7.10 4.80 14.63
CA ASN A 85 -7.20 3.38 14.33
C ASN A 85 -5.90 2.59 14.62
N HIS A 86 -4.91 3.22 15.27
CA HIS A 86 -3.63 2.59 15.65
C HIS A 86 -2.80 2.02 14.49
N PHE A 87 -2.88 2.62 13.30
CA PHE A 87 -2.17 2.22 12.08
C PHE A 87 -0.87 2.99 11.82
N PHE A 88 -0.43 3.84 12.76
CA PHE A 88 0.82 4.60 12.61
C PHE A 88 2.07 3.74 12.67
N ASN A 89 2.02 2.63 13.40
CA ASN A 89 3.13 1.71 13.56
C ASN A 89 2.84 0.42 12.78
N PRO A 90 3.70 0.02 11.84
CA PRO A 90 3.55 -1.26 11.18
C PRO A 90 3.71 -2.41 12.18
N PRO A 91 2.89 -3.47 12.09
CA PRO A 91 3.12 -4.72 12.80
C PRO A 91 4.52 -5.26 12.50
N ILE A 92 5.15 -5.93 13.48
CA ILE A 92 6.51 -6.47 13.31
C ILE A 92 6.58 -7.48 12.16
N GLU A 93 5.50 -8.20 11.91
CA GLU A 93 5.38 -9.13 10.79
C GLU A 93 5.42 -8.40 9.44
N ALA A 94 4.81 -7.22 9.33
CA ALA A 94 4.86 -6.41 8.12
C ALA A 94 6.29 -5.90 7.85
N ILE A 95 6.97 -5.45 8.91
CA ILE A 95 8.37 -5.01 8.84
C ILE A 95 9.28 -6.17 8.40
N ASN A 96 9.13 -7.35 9.01
CA ASN A 96 9.90 -8.53 8.64
C ASN A 96 9.65 -8.93 7.19
N ARG A 97 8.39 -8.95 6.77
CA ARG A 97 8.00 -9.32 5.41
C ARG A 97 8.54 -8.34 4.36
N TYR A 98 8.52 -7.04 4.66
CA TYR A 98 9.17 -6.03 3.81
C TYR A 98 10.68 -6.29 3.69
N ASN A 99 11.35 -6.53 4.83
CA ASN A 99 12.79 -6.79 4.88
C ASN A 99 13.21 -8.07 4.13
N GLU A 100 12.33 -9.08 4.08
CA GLU A 100 12.58 -10.29 3.28
C GLU A 100 12.59 -10.02 1.77
N VAL A 101 11.77 -9.08 1.31
CA VAL A 101 11.61 -8.76 -0.12
C VAL A 101 12.66 -7.76 -0.59
N PHE A 102 12.95 -6.73 0.21
CA PHE A 102 13.80 -5.60 -0.18
C PHE A 102 15.17 -5.56 0.52
N GLY A 103 15.41 -6.45 1.48
CA GLY A 103 16.56 -6.34 2.38
C GLY A 103 16.26 -5.43 3.58
N LYS A 104 17.20 -5.35 4.52
CA LYS A 104 17.00 -4.60 5.77
C LYS A 104 16.83 -3.09 5.51
N LEU A 105 15.73 -2.55 6.04
CA LEU A 105 15.51 -1.12 6.29
C LEU A 105 16.62 -0.50 7.16
#